data_AF-A0A955X679-F1
#
_entry.id   AF-A0A955X679-F1
#
_cell.length_a   1.000
_cell.length_b   1.000
_cell.length_c   1.000
_cell.angle_alpha   90.00
_cell.angle_beta   90.00
_cell.angle_gamma   90.00
#
_symmetry.space_group_name_H-M   'P 1'
#
loop_
_entity.id
_entity.type
_entity.pdbx_description
1 polymer ?
#
loop_
_entity_poly.entity_id
_entity_poly.type
_entity_poly.pdbx_seq_one_letter_code
_entity_poly.pdbx_strand_id
1 'polypeptide(L)'
;MAKTRHIFRWDLDKTYLKTEFATFSDLVRTARLTAEQRENVPGSAALIRAIRHAQGEGNEHLVFFISGSPEQLRSVLEKKFSLDGFHPDGFVLKPTVSNILRGRFRAVKEQVGYKLPLLLRGRGPYLPDARETLFGDDAESDAYIYSLYADLVAGNVSHDQLAKILAKAGAYRTQVDDVEAALEAVVHEDPVRRIIIHLDQHTPPVAFQTFFPRVVPIYNHLQTALVLVLDGTLTASCVQRVAWELLDRYGFEEERLVNLAEDILRRRRAYLGPQALEALAAQLELLGEPDDPEPAHTKSEDELARQTRSFMTKLVEVARHLESRPRPDAPPRETKRDYLALWEQERLRQEEAKRARKLAAKISRDEERQRAREAKELAKRGA
;
A
#
# COMPACT_ATOMS: atom_id res chain seq x y z
N MET A 1 -8.87 -6.32 28.87
CA MET A 1 -8.86 -6.25 27.39
C MET A 1 -7.51 -5.73 26.97
N ALA A 2 -6.84 -6.37 26.01
CA ALA A 2 -5.58 -5.85 25.47
C ALA A 2 -5.84 -4.47 24.85
N LYS A 3 -4.93 -3.51 25.06
CA LYS A 3 -5.04 -2.19 24.45
C LYS A 3 -4.54 -2.30 23.01
N THR A 4 -5.41 -2.01 22.04
CA THR A 4 -5.01 -1.94 20.63
C THR A 4 -3.96 -0.84 20.44
N ARG A 5 -2.75 -1.22 20.01
CA ARG A 5 -1.64 -0.28 19.84
C ARG A 5 -1.61 0.30 18.43
N HIS A 6 -1.86 -0.52 17.42
CA HIS A 6 -1.77 -0.09 16.02
C HIS A 6 -2.78 -0.80 15.11
N ILE A 7 -3.39 -0.06 14.20
CA ILE A 7 -4.32 -0.55 13.17
C ILE A 7 -3.66 -0.37 11.81
N PHE A 8 -3.59 -1.45 11.04
CA PHE A 8 -3.09 -1.49 9.68
C PHE A 8 -4.29 -1.64 8.74
N ARG A 9 -4.60 -0.61 7.94
CA ARG A 9 -5.73 -0.65 7.00
C ARG A 9 -5.22 -0.76 5.58
N TRP A 10 -5.56 -1.86 4.93
CA TRP A 10 -5.07 -2.23 3.62
C TRP A 10 -6.15 -2.04 2.56
N ASP A 11 -5.81 -1.36 1.49
CA ASP A 11 -6.41 -1.68 0.21
C ASP A 11 -5.95 -3.08 -0.24
N LEU A 12 -6.76 -3.73 -1.07
CA LEU A 12 -6.48 -5.08 -1.55
C LEU A 12 -5.74 -5.05 -2.89
N ASP A 13 -6.25 -4.28 -3.83
CA ASP A 13 -5.92 -4.39 -5.24
C ASP A 13 -4.71 -3.51 -5.53
N LYS A 14 -3.69 -4.06 -6.21
CA LYS A 14 -2.38 -3.40 -6.45
C LYS A 14 -1.62 -3.01 -5.18
N THR A 15 -2.16 -3.29 -4.01
CA THR A 15 -1.56 -3.03 -2.70
C THR A 15 -1.13 -4.34 -2.05
N TYR A 16 -2.05 -5.30 -1.89
CA TYR A 16 -1.73 -6.63 -1.36
C TYR A 16 -1.71 -7.70 -2.46
N LEU A 17 -2.65 -7.65 -3.42
CA LEU A 17 -2.68 -8.52 -4.59
C LEU A 17 -2.23 -7.78 -5.84
N LYS A 18 -1.43 -8.42 -6.69
CA LYS A 18 -1.20 -7.95 -8.05
C LYS A 18 -2.49 -8.10 -8.83
N THR A 19 -3.00 -7.01 -9.39
CA THR A 19 -4.21 -7.03 -10.21
C THR A 19 -4.09 -6.06 -11.37
N GLU A 20 -4.60 -6.47 -12.53
CA GLU A 20 -4.77 -5.59 -13.68
C GLU A 20 -6.25 -5.21 -13.79
N PHE A 21 -6.60 -3.98 -13.42
CA PHE A 21 -7.94 -3.43 -13.67
C PHE A 21 -7.86 -2.29 -14.68
N ALA A 22 -7.72 -2.63 -15.95
CA ALA A 22 -7.81 -1.63 -17.03
C ALA A 22 -9.23 -1.56 -17.63
N THR A 23 -9.98 -2.67 -17.59
CA THR A 23 -11.28 -2.81 -18.23
C THR A 23 -12.27 -3.69 -17.45
N PHE A 24 -13.55 -3.62 -17.81
CA PHE A 24 -14.59 -4.54 -17.28
C PHE A 24 -14.28 -6.01 -17.62
N SER A 25 -13.62 -6.28 -18.75
CA SER A 25 -13.17 -7.63 -19.10
C SER A 25 -12.13 -8.15 -18.11
N ASP A 26 -11.22 -7.27 -17.65
CA ASP A 26 -10.18 -7.66 -16.69
C ASP A 26 -10.78 -7.94 -15.32
N LEU A 27 -11.82 -7.20 -14.92
CA LEU A 27 -12.60 -7.48 -13.70
C LEU A 27 -13.18 -8.91 -13.74
N VAL A 28 -13.78 -9.31 -14.87
CA VAL A 28 -14.34 -10.66 -15.04
C VAL A 28 -13.24 -11.73 -15.07
N ARG A 29 -12.11 -11.45 -15.73
CA ARG A 29 -10.95 -12.38 -15.75
C ARG A 29 -10.42 -12.60 -14.34
N THR A 30 -10.17 -11.52 -13.59
CA THR A 30 -9.68 -11.57 -12.22
C THR A 30 -10.69 -12.23 -11.28
N ALA A 31 -12.00 -12.06 -11.51
CA ALA A 31 -13.03 -12.75 -10.73
C ALA A 31 -13.01 -14.28 -10.90
N ARG A 32 -12.50 -14.79 -12.03
CA ARG A 32 -12.36 -16.23 -12.30
C ARG A 32 -11.09 -16.86 -11.73
N LEU A 33 -10.14 -16.05 -11.27
CA LEU A 33 -8.90 -16.56 -10.65
C LEU A 33 -9.23 -17.26 -9.33
N THR A 34 -8.68 -18.46 -9.15
CA THR A 34 -8.73 -19.16 -7.87
C THR A 34 -7.85 -18.46 -6.84
N ALA A 35 -7.96 -18.86 -5.57
CA ALA A 35 -7.13 -18.29 -4.51
C ALA A 35 -5.64 -18.51 -4.79
N GLU A 36 -5.26 -19.70 -5.25
CA GLU A 36 -3.89 -20.10 -5.55
C GLU A 36 -3.28 -19.32 -6.73
N GLN A 37 -4.10 -18.92 -7.70
CA GLN A 37 -3.67 -18.15 -8.87
C GLN A 37 -3.48 -16.66 -8.57
N ARG A 38 -3.93 -16.17 -7.41
CA ARG A 38 -3.76 -14.77 -7.03
C ARG A 38 -2.35 -14.55 -6.51
N GLU A 39 -1.59 -13.75 -7.24
CA GLU A 39 -0.26 -13.32 -6.83
C GLU A 39 -0.34 -12.14 -5.87
N ASN A 40 0.54 -12.16 -4.87
CA ASN A 40 0.72 -11.05 -3.97
C ASN A 40 1.65 -9.99 -4.57
N VAL A 41 1.49 -8.75 -4.13
CA VAL A 41 2.53 -7.73 -4.28
C VAL A 41 3.76 -8.19 -3.47
N PRO A 42 5.00 -8.11 -4.02
CA PRO A 42 6.18 -8.67 -3.38
C PRO A 42 6.37 -8.22 -1.92
N GLY A 43 6.45 -9.20 -1.01
CA GLY A 43 6.65 -9.02 0.43
C GLY A 43 5.40 -8.63 1.22
N SER A 44 4.24 -8.46 0.60
CA SER A 44 3.01 -8.05 1.31
C SER A 44 2.51 -9.12 2.29
N ALA A 45 2.51 -10.40 1.89
CA ALA A 45 2.10 -11.51 2.74
C ALA A 45 3.08 -11.70 3.91
N ALA A 46 4.39 -11.74 3.64
CA ALA A 46 5.42 -11.78 4.70
C ALA A 46 5.31 -10.60 5.67
N LEU A 47 5.01 -9.39 5.18
CA LEU A 47 4.85 -8.23 6.05
C LEU A 47 3.64 -8.38 6.98
N ILE A 48 2.50 -8.85 6.49
CA ILE A 48 1.31 -9.07 7.33
C ILE A 48 1.60 -10.14 8.37
N ARG A 49 2.24 -11.26 8.00
CA ARG A 49 2.66 -12.28 8.97
C ARG A 49 3.63 -11.69 10.00
N ALA A 50 4.61 -10.90 9.59
CA ALA A 50 5.52 -10.22 10.50
C ALA A 50 4.81 -9.24 11.47
N ILE A 51 3.78 -8.53 11.00
CA ILE A 51 2.92 -7.69 11.86
C ILE A 51 2.20 -8.56 12.91
N ARG A 52 1.70 -9.73 12.53
CA ARG A 52 1.06 -10.68 13.46
C ARG A 52 2.06 -11.24 14.48
N HIS A 53 3.26 -11.61 14.05
CA HIS A 53 4.31 -12.09 14.94
C HIS A 53 4.81 -11.03 15.93
N ALA A 54 4.73 -9.74 15.58
CA ALA A 54 5.13 -8.66 16.47
C ALA A 54 4.11 -8.35 17.59
N GLN A 55 2.96 -9.06 17.60
CA GLN A 55 1.98 -8.94 18.67
C GLN A 55 2.55 -9.47 20.00
N GLY A 56 2.24 -8.79 21.10
CA GLY A 56 2.63 -9.19 22.45
C GLY A 56 1.61 -8.74 23.48
N GLU A 57 1.80 -9.13 24.75
CA GLU A 57 0.92 -8.68 25.84
C GLU A 57 0.88 -7.15 25.90
N GLY A 58 -0.30 -6.56 25.62
CA GLY A 58 -0.47 -5.10 25.56
C GLY A 58 0.02 -4.42 24.28
N ASN A 59 0.41 -5.17 23.25
CA ASN A 59 0.79 -4.67 21.92
C ASN A 59 -0.03 -5.36 20.82
N GLU A 60 -1.34 -5.14 20.82
CA GLU A 60 -2.20 -5.72 19.80
C GLU A 60 -2.14 -4.90 18.49
N HIS A 61 -1.85 -5.61 17.40
CA HIS A 61 -1.84 -5.09 16.04
C HIS A 61 -3.03 -5.64 15.26
N LEU A 62 -3.89 -4.77 14.75
CA LEU A 62 -5.06 -5.17 13.96
C LEU A 62 -4.81 -4.93 12.46
N VAL A 63 -5.27 -5.84 11.61
CA VAL A 63 -5.15 -5.78 10.15
C VAL A 63 -6.55 -5.81 9.54
N PHE A 64 -6.93 -4.72 8.90
CA PHE A 64 -8.20 -4.58 8.19
C PHE A 64 -7.98 -4.44 6.69
N PHE A 65 -8.88 -5.00 5.90
CA PHE A 65 -8.94 -4.77 4.46
C PHE A 65 -10.20 -3.99 4.09
N ILE A 66 -10.03 -2.91 3.33
CA ILE A 66 -11.09 -2.09 2.75
C ILE A 66 -10.84 -2.03 1.25
N SER A 67 -11.67 -2.73 0.47
CA SER A 67 -11.44 -2.87 -0.96
C SER A 67 -12.62 -2.42 -1.82
N GLY A 68 -12.30 -1.89 -3.00
CA GLY A 68 -13.24 -1.62 -4.08
C GLY A 68 -13.72 -2.89 -4.83
N SER A 69 -13.11 -4.04 -4.56
CA SER A 69 -13.48 -5.32 -5.18
C SER A 69 -14.91 -5.75 -4.83
N PRO A 70 -15.59 -6.50 -5.72
CA PRO A 70 -16.97 -6.95 -5.49
C PRO A 70 -17.09 -7.94 -4.33
N GLU A 71 -18.18 -7.83 -3.56
CA GLU A 71 -18.53 -8.75 -2.45
C GLU A 71 -18.53 -10.24 -2.85
N GLN A 72 -18.82 -10.55 -4.12
CA GLN A 72 -18.85 -11.92 -4.63
C GLN A 72 -17.50 -12.63 -4.54
N LEU A 73 -16.40 -11.88 -4.43
CA LEU A 73 -15.04 -12.44 -4.33
C LEU A 73 -14.66 -12.82 -2.89
N ARG A 74 -15.52 -12.56 -1.90
CA ARG A 74 -15.21 -12.75 -0.48
C ARG A 74 -14.60 -14.11 -0.17
N SER A 75 -15.27 -15.19 -0.55
CA SER A 75 -14.84 -16.55 -0.20
C SER A 75 -13.48 -16.93 -0.81
N VAL A 76 -13.22 -16.49 -2.04
CA VAL A 76 -11.94 -16.73 -2.72
C VAL A 76 -10.82 -15.93 -2.08
N LEU A 77 -11.09 -14.69 -1.67
CA LEU A 77 -10.13 -13.82 -1.03
C LEU A 77 -9.82 -14.26 0.41
N GLU A 78 -10.83 -14.67 1.17
CA GLU A 78 -10.66 -15.26 2.51
C GLU A 78 -9.82 -16.54 2.42
N LYS A 79 -10.11 -17.43 1.45
CA LYS A 79 -9.26 -18.59 1.18
C LYS A 79 -7.82 -18.20 0.84
N LYS A 80 -7.62 -17.12 0.07
CA LYS A 80 -6.28 -16.59 -0.25
C LYS A 80 -5.55 -16.11 1.01
N PHE A 81 -6.22 -15.38 1.90
CA PHE A 81 -5.60 -14.97 3.18
C PHE A 81 -5.18 -16.20 4.01
N SER A 82 -6.04 -17.23 4.10
CA SER A 82 -5.71 -18.46 4.80
C SER A 82 -4.50 -19.18 4.18
N LEU A 83 -4.42 -19.25 2.84
CA LEU A 83 -3.27 -19.81 2.14
C LEU A 83 -1.98 -19.01 2.37
N ASP A 84 -2.08 -17.70 2.60
CA ASP A 84 -0.96 -16.83 2.92
C ASP A 84 -0.62 -16.78 4.42
N GLY A 85 -1.33 -17.57 5.23
CA GLY A 85 -1.02 -17.81 6.65
C GLY A 85 -1.62 -16.78 7.61
N PHE A 86 -2.67 -16.05 7.23
CA PHE A 86 -3.31 -15.11 8.16
C PHE A 86 -4.82 -14.96 7.94
N HIS A 87 -5.50 -14.38 8.94
CA HIS A 87 -6.87 -13.90 8.80
C HIS A 87 -6.92 -12.42 9.21
N PRO A 88 -7.60 -11.55 8.43
CA PRO A 88 -7.77 -10.15 8.81
C PRO A 88 -8.80 -10.01 9.94
N ASP A 89 -8.66 -8.96 10.76
CA ASP A 89 -9.61 -8.65 11.85
C ASP A 89 -10.90 -8.03 11.31
N GLY A 90 -10.85 -7.47 10.11
CA GLY A 90 -12.05 -7.09 9.38
C GLY A 90 -11.79 -6.95 7.89
N PHE A 91 -12.81 -7.26 7.10
CA PHE A 91 -12.71 -7.31 5.65
C PHE A 91 -13.98 -6.80 4.98
N VAL A 92 -13.88 -5.64 4.34
CA VAL A 92 -14.98 -4.94 3.68
C VAL A 92 -14.77 -4.93 2.17
N LEU A 93 -15.83 -5.31 1.44
CA LEU A 93 -15.89 -5.35 -0.02
C LEU A 93 -17.04 -4.48 -0.51
N LYS A 94 -16.97 -4.05 -1.77
CA LYS A 94 -17.94 -3.13 -2.36
C LYS A 94 -19.19 -3.87 -2.86
N PRO A 95 -20.41 -3.40 -2.56
CA PRO A 95 -21.66 -3.96 -3.09
C PRO A 95 -21.90 -3.54 -4.55
N THR A 96 -20.91 -3.77 -5.42
CA THR A 96 -20.87 -3.26 -6.80
C THR A 96 -22.07 -3.72 -7.63
N VAL A 97 -22.48 -4.99 -7.52
CA VAL A 97 -23.64 -5.53 -8.24
C VAL A 97 -24.93 -4.82 -7.83
N SER A 98 -25.15 -4.61 -6.52
CA SER A 98 -26.32 -3.89 -6.01
C SER A 98 -26.37 -2.45 -6.51
N ASN A 99 -25.22 -1.77 -6.56
CA ASN A 99 -25.12 -0.41 -7.10
C ASN A 99 -25.43 -0.33 -8.60
N ILE A 100 -24.98 -1.31 -9.39
CA ILE A 100 -25.29 -1.39 -10.83
C ILE A 100 -26.79 -1.63 -11.03
N LEU A 101 -27.40 -2.58 -10.31
CA LEU A 101 -28.83 -2.89 -10.40
C LEU A 101 -29.72 -1.68 -10.04
N ARG A 102 -29.24 -0.81 -9.14
CA ARG A 102 -29.93 0.42 -8.74
C ARG A 102 -29.64 1.62 -9.64
N GLY A 103 -28.95 1.43 -10.77
CA GLY A 103 -28.60 2.51 -11.71
C GLY A 103 -27.55 3.50 -11.18
N ARG A 104 -26.84 3.18 -10.09
CA ARG A 104 -25.85 4.08 -9.44
C ARG A 104 -24.46 3.91 -10.04
N PHE A 105 -24.33 4.11 -11.36
CA PHE A 105 -23.07 3.90 -12.09
C PHE A 105 -21.92 4.82 -11.64
N ARG A 106 -22.21 6.00 -11.08
CA ARG A 106 -21.17 6.89 -10.53
C ARG A 106 -20.57 6.28 -9.26
N ALA A 107 -21.39 5.64 -8.41
CA ALA A 107 -20.95 5.02 -7.15
C ALA A 107 -19.99 3.86 -7.37
N VAL A 108 -19.99 3.25 -8.57
CA VAL A 108 -19.04 2.21 -8.95
C VAL A 108 -17.64 2.81 -9.16
N LYS A 109 -17.54 4.00 -9.77
CA LYS A 109 -16.27 4.67 -10.09
C LYS A 109 -15.77 5.62 -9.00
N GLU A 110 -16.67 6.10 -8.16
CA GLU A 110 -16.39 7.02 -7.08
C GLU A 110 -15.77 6.24 -5.90
N GLN A 111 -14.56 6.64 -5.47
CA GLN A 111 -13.79 5.98 -4.42
C GLN A 111 -13.74 6.78 -3.11
N VAL A 112 -13.85 8.11 -3.17
CA VAL A 112 -13.74 9.00 -2.01
C VAL A 112 -14.92 8.79 -1.05
N GLY A 113 -16.15 8.95 -1.55
CA GLY A 113 -17.39 8.74 -0.81
C GLY A 113 -17.71 7.28 -0.52
N TYR A 114 -16.92 6.33 -1.04
CA TYR A 114 -17.00 4.92 -0.65
C TYR A 114 -16.02 4.58 0.49
N LYS A 115 -14.73 4.90 0.36
CA LYS A 115 -13.70 4.54 1.36
C LYS A 115 -13.80 5.41 2.61
N LEU A 116 -14.08 6.71 2.47
CA LEU A 116 -14.07 7.64 3.60
C LEU A 116 -15.04 7.29 4.75
N PRO A 117 -16.34 6.99 4.51
CA PRO A 117 -17.24 6.64 5.61
C PRO A 117 -16.85 5.29 6.26
N LEU A 118 -16.26 4.36 5.51
CA LEU A 118 -15.77 3.09 6.04
C LEU A 118 -14.57 3.28 6.98
N LEU A 119 -13.63 4.15 6.60
CA LEU A 119 -12.48 4.50 7.44
C LEU A 119 -12.93 5.18 8.75
N LEU A 120 -13.83 6.17 8.66
CA LEU A 120 -14.36 6.88 9.83
C LEU A 120 -15.11 5.94 10.79
N ARG A 121 -16.01 5.10 10.28
CA ARG A 121 -16.77 4.14 11.10
C ARG A 121 -15.87 3.06 11.68
N GLY A 122 -14.92 2.56 10.89
CA GLY A 122 -13.96 1.54 11.30
C GLY A 122 -12.97 2.01 12.37
N ARG A 123 -12.99 3.29 12.73
CA ARG A 123 -12.16 3.88 13.78
C ARG A 123 -12.84 3.92 15.14
N GLY A 124 -14.14 4.23 15.19
CA GLY A 124 -14.91 4.43 16.42
C GLY A 124 -14.65 3.40 17.53
N PRO A 125 -14.66 2.08 17.23
CA PRO A 125 -14.43 1.03 18.25
C PRO A 125 -13.06 1.01 18.93
N TYR A 126 -12.06 1.71 18.38
CA TYR A 126 -10.66 1.62 18.82
C TYR A 126 -10.12 2.94 19.39
N LEU A 127 -11.02 3.86 19.74
CA LEU A 127 -10.69 5.14 20.35
C LEU A 127 -10.65 5.02 21.90
N PRO A 128 -9.83 5.84 22.58
CA PRO A 128 -8.72 6.65 22.05
C PRO A 128 -7.40 5.85 21.94
N ASP A 129 -6.37 6.44 21.32
CA ASP A 129 -4.95 6.02 21.33
C ASP A 129 -4.47 5.04 20.25
N ALA A 130 -5.35 4.36 19.51
CA ALA A 130 -4.93 3.45 18.45
C ALA A 130 -4.30 4.23 17.27
N ARG A 131 -3.01 4.00 17.03
CA ARG A 131 -2.28 4.56 15.87
C ARG A 131 -2.69 3.83 14.60
N GLU A 132 -2.60 4.50 13.45
CA GLU A 132 -2.96 3.90 12.17
C GLU A 132 -1.85 4.00 11.12
N THR A 133 -1.69 2.93 10.33
CA THR A 133 -0.98 2.94 9.05
C THR A 133 -1.94 2.49 7.96
N LEU A 134 -2.04 3.28 6.90
CA LEU A 134 -2.93 3.06 5.77
C LEU A 134 -2.11 2.61 4.56
N PHE A 135 -2.54 1.58 3.84
CA PHE A 135 -1.86 1.04 2.67
C PHE A 135 -2.78 1.17 1.46
N GLY A 136 -2.24 1.69 0.37
CA GLY A 136 -2.91 1.85 -0.89
C GLY A 136 -1.94 1.84 -2.06
N ASP A 137 -2.43 2.23 -3.23
CA ASP A 137 -1.65 2.25 -4.45
C ASP A 137 -1.75 3.58 -5.22
N ASP A 138 -0.93 3.71 -6.26
CA ASP A 138 -0.87 4.90 -7.12
C ASP A 138 -1.85 4.86 -8.31
N ALA A 139 -2.71 3.83 -8.41
CA ALA A 139 -3.77 3.77 -9.39
C ALA A 139 -5.09 4.36 -8.96
N GLU A 140 -5.43 4.21 -7.69
CA GLU A 140 -6.58 4.90 -7.11
C GLU A 140 -6.16 6.27 -6.54
N SER A 141 -7.12 6.98 -5.96
CA SER A 141 -6.88 8.23 -5.26
C SER A 141 -6.49 8.01 -3.80
N ASP A 142 -5.80 6.92 -3.48
CA ASP A 142 -5.57 6.48 -2.09
C ASP A 142 -4.74 7.48 -1.29
N ALA A 143 -3.68 8.04 -1.88
CA ALA A 143 -2.90 9.10 -1.24
C ALA A 143 -3.77 10.31 -0.84
N TYR A 144 -4.70 10.70 -1.71
CA TYR A 144 -5.64 11.78 -1.46
C TYR A 144 -6.66 11.40 -0.37
N ILE A 145 -7.33 10.24 -0.52
CA ILE A 145 -8.39 9.76 0.37
C ILE A 145 -7.85 9.58 1.79
N TYR A 146 -6.71 8.92 1.93
CA TYR A 146 -6.10 8.65 3.23
C TYR A 146 -5.55 9.91 3.88
N SER A 147 -5.02 10.86 3.10
CA SER A 147 -4.61 12.16 3.66
C SER A 147 -5.82 12.96 4.15
N LEU A 148 -6.90 13.00 3.36
CA LEU A 148 -8.15 13.65 3.72
C LEU A 148 -8.75 13.05 4.98
N TYR A 149 -8.83 11.71 5.05
CA TYR A 149 -9.26 11.00 6.25
C TYR A 149 -8.41 11.38 7.46
N ALA A 150 -7.08 11.40 7.31
CA ALA A 150 -6.18 11.71 8.39
C ALA A 150 -6.34 13.16 8.91
N ASP A 151 -6.57 14.13 8.02
CA ASP A 151 -6.82 15.52 8.40
C ASP A 151 -8.25 15.73 8.95
N LEU A 152 -9.23 14.93 8.53
CA LEU A 152 -10.58 14.93 9.11
C LEU A 152 -10.60 14.43 10.55
N VAL A 153 -9.98 13.27 10.81
CA VAL A 153 -9.90 12.74 12.19
C VAL A 153 -9.10 13.67 13.10
N ALA A 154 -8.09 14.38 12.56
CA ALA A 154 -7.33 15.38 13.31
C ALA A 154 -8.08 16.72 13.52
N GLY A 155 -9.26 16.91 12.92
CA GLY A 155 -10.03 18.16 13.04
C GLY A 155 -9.49 19.31 12.18
N ASN A 156 -8.64 19.03 11.20
CA ASN A 156 -8.02 20.04 10.32
C ASN A 156 -8.89 20.41 9.11
N VAL A 157 -10.01 19.71 8.89
CA VAL A 157 -10.96 19.96 7.78
C VAL A 157 -12.34 20.24 8.37
N SER A 158 -12.91 21.40 8.06
CA SER A 158 -14.25 21.78 8.51
C SER A 158 -15.37 21.06 7.73
N HIS A 159 -16.57 20.99 8.31
CA HIS A 159 -17.76 20.42 7.65
C HIS A 159 -18.09 21.10 6.31
N ASP A 160 -17.98 22.44 6.21
CA ASP A 160 -18.20 23.16 4.95
C ASP A 160 -17.17 22.77 3.87
N GLN A 161 -15.90 22.63 4.25
CA GLN A 161 -14.88 22.14 3.33
C GLN A 161 -15.16 20.71 2.89
N LEU A 162 -15.54 19.83 3.82
CA LEU A 162 -15.88 18.44 3.53
C LEU A 162 -17.04 18.33 2.54
N ALA A 163 -18.12 19.07 2.75
CA ALA A 163 -19.28 19.08 1.85
C ALA A 163 -18.88 19.51 0.42
N LYS A 164 -18.03 20.54 0.30
CA LYS A 164 -17.50 21.01 -0.99
C LYS A 164 -16.62 19.95 -1.66
N ILE A 165 -15.75 19.28 -0.88
CA ILE A 165 -14.88 18.21 -1.37
C ILE A 165 -15.70 17.04 -1.91
N LEU A 166 -16.67 16.55 -1.13
CA LEU A 166 -17.51 15.41 -1.52
C LEU A 166 -18.38 15.73 -2.74
N ALA A 167 -18.96 16.94 -2.80
CA ALA A 167 -19.70 17.39 -3.97
C ALA A 167 -18.81 17.41 -5.22
N LYS A 168 -17.57 17.90 -5.09
CA LYS A 168 -16.59 17.95 -6.18
C LYS A 168 -16.07 16.58 -6.61
N ALA A 169 -15.95 15.64 -5.67
CA ALA A 169 -15.64 14.24 -5.93
C ALA A 169 -16.80 13.50 -6.63
N GLY A 170 -18.00 14.09 -6.66
CA GLY A 170 -19.18 13.50 -7.28
C GLY A 170 -19.91 12.49 -6.40
N ALA A 171 -19.71 12.57 -5.08
CA ALA A 171 -20.43 11.76 -4.11
C ALA A 171 -21.95 12.04 -4.16
N TYR A 172 -22.75 11.00 -4.01
CA TYR A 172 -24.21 11.15 -3.90
C TYR A 172 -24.57 11.77 -2.55
N ARG A 173 -25.71 12.47 -2.47
CA ARG A 173 -26.19 13.09 -1.23
C ARG A 173 -26.20 12.12 -0.04
N THR A 174 -26.67 10.89 -0.25
CA THR A 174 -26.67 9.87 0.79
C THR A 174 -25.27 9.50 1.29
N GLN A 175 -24.25 9.50 0.41
CA GLN A 175 -22.86 9.28 0.81
C GLN A 175 -22.31 10.47 1.60
N VAL A 176 -22.72 11.70 1.26
CA VAL A 176 -22.37 12.89 2.04
C VAL A 176 -22.94 12.78 3.44
N ASP A 177 -24.23 12.49 3.55
CA ASP A 177 -24.90 12.32 4.84
C ASP A 177 -24.24 11.18 5.66
N ASP A 178 -23.88 10.07 5.00
CA ASP A 178 -23.17 8.94 5.61
C ASP A 178 -21.79 9.31 6.18
N VAL A 179 -21.05 10.17 5.48
CA VAL A 179 -19.72 10.64 5.91
C VAL A 179 -19.85 11.66 7.04
N GLU A 180 -20.79 12.60 6.94
CA GLU A 180 -21.06 13.59 7.99
C GLU A 180 -21.45 12.91 9.31
N ALA A 181 -22.40 11.97 9.25
CA ALA A 181 -22.81 11.19 10.42
C ALA A 181 -21.66 10.34 11.01
N ALA A 182 -20.79 9.80 10.15
CA ALA A 182 -19.62 9.06 10.62
C ALA A 182 -18.58 9.97 11.30
N LEU A 183 -18.41 11.20 10.79
CA LEU A 183 -17.47 12.18 11.33
C LEU A 183 -17.94 12.73 12.69
N GLU A 184 -19.24 12.95 12.87
CA GLU A 184 -19.80 13.40 14.16
C GLU A 184 -19.50 12.43 15.31
N ALA A 185 -19.33 11.14 15.01
CA ALA A 185 -18.99 10.11 15.98
C ALA A 185 -17.47 10.00 16.24
N VAL A 186 -16.62 10.74 15.51
CA VAL A 186 -15.16 10.66 15.65
C VAL A 186 -14.69 11.53 16.82
N VAL A 187 -13.92 10.93 17.73
CA VAL A 187 -13.07 11.68 18.66
C VAL A 187 -11.88 12.23 17.90
N HIS A 188 -11.72 13.55 17.89
CA HIS A 188 -10.64 14.20 17.16
C HIS A 188 -9.28 13.96 17.79
N GLU A 189 -8.39 13.29 17.05
CA GLU A 189 -6.98 13.06 17.37
C GLU A 189 -6.17 12.89 16.08
N ASP A 190 -4.84 12.86 16.15
CA ASP A 190 -3.96 12.63 14.97
C ASP A 190 -3.32 11.23 15.01
N PRO A 191 -4.10 10.17 14.67
CA PRO A 191 -3.69 8.78 14.85
C PRO A 191 -2.84 8.26 13.69
N VAL A 192 -2.99 8.85 12.49
CA VAL A 192 -2.43 8.31 11.25
C VAL A 192 -0.94 8.64 11.20
N ARG A 193 -0.11 7.62 11.42
CA ARG A 193 1.35 7.76 11.42
C ARG A 193 1.90 7.74 10.00
N ARG A 194 1.38 6.84 9.17
CA ARG A 194 1.84 6.65 7.79
C ARG A 194 0.71 6.31 6.84
N ILE A 195 0.92 6.75 5.61
CA ILE A 195 0.15 6.33 4.45
C ILE A 195 1.18 5.76 3.47
N ILE A 196 1.12 4.46 3.23
CA ILE A 196 2.03 3.74 2.35
C ILE A 196 1.36 3.59 0.99
N ILE A 197 2.02 4.06 -0.06
CA ILE A 197 1.47 4.02 -1.43
C ILE A 197 2.39 3.17 -2.30
N HIS A 198 1.90 2.01 -2.73
CA HIS A 198 2.61 1.15 -3.65
C HIS A 198 2.57 1.71 -5.08
N LEU A 199 3.75 1.83 -5.70
CA LEU A 199 3.96 2.43 -7.02
C LEU A 199 3.83 1.39 -8.15
N ASP A 200 2.61 0.92 -8.39
CA ASP A 200 2.31 -0.04 -9.46
C ASP A 200 2.42 0.60 -10.87
N GLN A 201 2.16 1.91 -11.00
CA GLN A 201 2.15 2.60 -12.30
C GLN A 201 3.48 3.25 -12.71
N HIS A 202 4.58 2.97 -12.01
CA HIS A 202 5.84 3.71 -12.18
C HIS A 202 5.69 5.22 -11.93
N THR A 203 4.71 5.63 -11.12
CA THR A 203 4.58 7.03 -10.70
C THR A 203 5.83 7.42 -9.90
N PRO A 204 6.56 8.49 -10.27
CA PRO A 204 7.76 8.84 -9.53
C PRO A 204 7.39 9.29 -8.10
N PRO A 205 8.16 8.92 -7.05
CA PRO A 205 7.84 9.26 -5.67
C PRO A 205 7.58 10.76 -5.42
N VAL A 206 8.26 11.64 -6.17
CA VAL A 206 8.10 13.11 -6.08
C VAL A 206 6.69 13.59 -6.41
N ALA A 207 5.90 12.82 -7.17
CA ALA A 207 4.51 13.15 -7.46
C ALA A 207 3.63 13.23 -6.18
N PHE A 208 4.08 12.63 -5.08
CA PHE A 208 3.40 12.64 -3.79
C PHE A 208 3.97 13.66 -2.79
N GLN A 209 4.87 14.54 -3.22
CA GLN A 209 5.59 15.46 -2.33
C GLN A 209 4.67 16.33 -1.47
N THR A 210 3.51 16.75 -1.98
CA THR A 210 2.52 17.56 -1.25
C THR A 210 1.91 16.82 -0.05
N PHE A 211 1.99 15.49 -0.04
CA PHE A 211 1.53 14.64 1.05
C PHE A 211 2.66 14.19 1.99
N PHE A 212 3.90 14.60 1.72
CA PHE A 212 5.02 14.31 2.62
C PHE A 212 4.87 15.08 3.96
N PRO A 213 5.41 14.54 5.06
CA PRO A 213 6.14 13.27 5.16
C PRO A 213 5.25 12.06 5.50
N ARG A 214 3.93 12.24 5.60
CA ARG A 214 2.97 11.22 6.05
C ARG A 214 2.78 10.14 4.98
N VAL A 215 2.65 10.54 3.72
CA VAL A 215 2.65 9.63 2.58
C VAL A 215 4.08 9.18 2.27
N VAL A 216 4.25 7.88 2.10
CA VAL A 216 5.52 7.24 1.76
C VAL A 216 5.29 6.32 0.56
N PRO A 217 5.71 6.77 -0.65
CA PRO A 217 5.68 5.93 -1.84
C PRO A 217 6.73 4.81 -1.75
N ILE A 218 6.37 3.61 -2.17
CA ILE A 218 7.22 2.41 -2.13
C ILE A 218 7.13 1.63 -3.44
N TYR A 219 8.17 0.88 -3.75
CA TYR A 219 8.20 -0.09 -4.85
C TYR A 219 7.89 -1.52 -4.39
N ASN A 220 8.06 -1.82 -3.10
CA ASN A 220 7.69 -3.10 -2.49
C ASN A 220 7.64 -3.01 -0.96
N HIS A 221 7.24 -4.11 -0.31
CA HIS A 221 7.04 -4.14 1.13
C HIS A 221 8.30 -4.34 1.97
N LEU A 222 9.49 -4.56 1.37
CA LEU A 222 10.75 -4.39 2.11
C LEU A 222 10.90 -2.93 2.56
N GLN A 223 10.58 -1.99 1.67
CA GLN A 223 10.62 -0.57 2.01
C GLN A 223 9.59 -0.21 3.09
N THR A 224 8.43 -0.86 3.06
CA THR A 224 7.44 -0.72 4.14
C THR A 224 7.97 -1.22 5.48
N ALA A 225 8.57 -2.42 5.51
CA ALA A 225 9.12 -2.97 6.74
C ALA A 225 10.14 -2.00 7.37
N LEU A 226 11.05 -1.45 6.56
CA LEU A 226 12.01 -0.43 7.00
C LEU A 226 11.33 0.82 7.56
N VAL A 227 10.29 1.34 6.89
CA VAL A 227 9.52 2.50 7.38
C VAL A 227 8.88 2.22 8.73
N LEU A 228 8.29 1.04 8.92
CA LEU A 228 7.64 0.67 10.18
C LEU A 228 8.64 0.46 11.32
N VAL A 229 9.87 0.00 11.02
CA VAL A 229 10.96 -0.05 12.00
C VAL A 229 11.44 1.34 12.38
N LEU A 230 11.63 2.22 11.39
CA LEU A 230 12.03 3.61 11.63
C LEU A 230 10.99 4.40 12.45
N ASP A 231 9.71 4.03 12.33
CA ASP A 231 8.63 4.62 13.12
C ASP A 231 8.48 3.96 14.51
N GLY A 232 9.28 2.94 14.84
CA GLY A 232 9.19 2.17 16.09
C GLY A 232 7.88 1.37 16.21
N THR A 233 7.23 1.09 15.09
CA THR A 233 6.00 0.29 15.03
C THR A 233 6.32 -1.20 15.05
N LEU A 234 7.36 -1.60 14.31
CA LEU A 234 7.89 -2.97 14.27
C LEU A 234 9.39 -2.95 14.60
N THR A 235 9.99 -4.13 14.74
CA THR A 235 11.45 -4.29 14.96
C THR A 235 12.14 -4.81 13.70
N ALA A 236 13.47 -4.78 13.70
CA ALA A 236 14.27 -5.22 12.57
C ALA A 236 14.03 -6.68 12.13
N SER A 237 13.47 -7.55 12.98
CA SER A 237 13.10 -8.93 12.60
C SER A 237 12.04 -8.96 11.49
N CYS A 238 11.18 -7.94 11.40
CA CYS A 238 10.23 -7.79 10.30
C CYS A 238 10.96 -7.63 8.95
N VAL A 239 12.04 -6.86 8.92
CA VAL A 239 12.86 -6.66 7.70
C VAL A 239 13.49 -7.98 7.28
N GLN A 240 14.00 -8.77 8.22
CA GLN A 240 14.58 -10.10 7.98
C GLN A 240 13.55 -11.05 7.34
N ARG A 241 12.33 -11.14 7.91
CA ARG A 241 11.25 -12.01 7.40
C ARG A 241 10.80 -11.63 6.00
N VAL A 242 10.66 -10.33 5.72
CA VAL A 242 10.26 -9.85 4.39
C VAL A 242 11.38 -10.09 3.38
N ALA A 243 12.65 -9.86 3.75
CA ALA A 243 13.79 -10.14 2.87
C ALA A 243 13.88 -11.63 2.52
N TRP A 244 13.68 -12.53 3.49
CA TRP A 244 13.64 -13.98 3.28
C TRP A 244 12.64 -14.38 2.18
N GLU A 245 11.38 -13.93 2.29
CA GLU A 245 10.35 -14.24 1.28
C GLU A 245 10.70 -13.65 -0.10
N LEU A 246 11.28 -12.45 -0.15
CA LEU A 246 11.68 -11.82 -1.41
C LEU A 246 12.83 -12.56 -2.11
N LEU A 247 13.82 -13.03 -1.35
CA LEU A 247 14.97 -13.79 -1.88
C LEU A 247 14.56 -15.19 -2.36
N ASP A 248 13.63 -15.84 -1.67
CA ASP A 248 13.18 -17.19 -1.99
C ASP A 248 12.05 -17.18 -3.02
N ARG A 249 10.85 -16.78 -2.59
CA ARG A 249 9.62 -16.91 -3.39
C ARG A 249 9.59 -16.00 -4.62
N TYR A 250 10.21 -14.83 -4.55
CA TYR A 250 10.22 -13.87 -5.65
C TYR A 250 11.55 -13.83 -6.41
N GLY A 251 12.56 -14.60 -5.97
CA GLY A 251 13.86 -14.68 -6.63
C GLY A 251 14.60 -13.35 -6.75
N PHE A 252 14.40 -12.43 -5.80
CA PHE A 252 15.13 -11.16 -5.81
C PHE A 252 16.62 -11.42 -5.55
N GLU A 253 17.46 -10.65 -6.23
CA GLU A 253 18.89 -10.62 -5.94
C GLU A 253 19.19 -9.74 -4.72
N GLU A 254 20.21 -10.11 -3.97
CA GLU A 254 20.64 -9.39 -2.77
C GLU A 254 20.94 -7.90 -3.06
N GLU A 255 21.67 -7.61 -4.14
CA GLU A 255 22.00 -6.24 -4.55
C GLU A 255 20.76 -5.40 -4.81
N ARG A 256 19.72 -6.00 -5.40
CA ARG A 256 18.45 -5.33 -5.63
C ARG A 256 17.78 -4.94 -4.31
N LEU A 257 17.80 -5.82 -3.30
CA LEU A 257 17.26 -5.52 -1.99
C LEU A 257 18.03 -4.39 -1.29
N VAL A 258 19.36 -4.39 -1.37
CA VAL A 258 20.20 -3.31 -0.83
C VAL A 258 19.86 -1.97 -1.48
N ASN A 259 19.76 -1.93 -2.82
CA ASN A 259 19.40 -0.71 -3.55
C ASN A 259 18.01 -0.18 -3.16
N LEU A 260 17.02 -1.06 -3.00
CA LEU A 260 15.68 -0.68 -2.56
C LEU A 260 15.66 -0.17 -1.12
N ALA A 261 16.45 -0.77 -0.24
CA ALA A 261 16.60 -0.32 1.14
C ALA A 261 17.28 1.04 1.21
N GLU A 262 18.38 1.22 0.48
CA GLU A 262 19.09 2.49 0.41
C GLU A 262 18.20 3.62 -0.15
N ASP A 263 17.41 3.37 -1.21
CA ASP A 263 16.45 4.33 -1.75
C ASP A 263 15.50 4.85 -0.67
N ILE A 264 14.83 3.95 0.07
CA ILE A 264 13.86 4.39 1.07
C ILE A 264 14.55 5.11 2.23
N LEU A 265 15.71 4.63 2.70
CA LEU A 265 16.46 5.29 3.78
C LEU A 265 16.91 6.69 3.37
N ARG A 266 17.40 6.87 2.14
CA ARG A 266 17.77 8.18 1.58
C ARG A 266 16.58 9.13 1.53
N ARG A 267 15.44 8.69 0.99
CA ARG A 267 14.21 9.52 0.89
C ARG A 267 13.63 9.88 2.25
N ARG A 268 13.80 9.02 3.26
CA ARG A 268 13.28 9.26 4.62
C ARG A 268 14.21 10.12 5.48
N ARG A 269 15.52 10.17 5.20
CA ARG A 269 16.54 10.84 6.03
C ARG A 269 16.19 12.28 6.42
N ALA A 270 15.56 13.04 5.52
CA ALA A 270 15.13 14.42 5.81
C ALA A 270 14.09 14.49 6.96
N TYR A 271 13.32 13.43 7.19
CA TYR A 271 12.15 13.43 8.09
C TYR A 271 12.34 12.61 9.37
N LEU A 272 13.48 11.93 9.54
CA LEU A 272 13.74 11.04 10.67
C LEU A 272 14.31 11.77 11.91
N GLY A 273 14.35 11.13 13.07
CA GLY A 273 15.16 11.64 14.20
C GLY A 273 16.66 11.46 13.92
N PRO A 274 17.55 12.22 14.59
CA PRO A 274 19.00 12.06 14.41
C PRO A 274 19.49 10.63 14.72
N GLN A 275 18.86 9.94 15.67
CA GLN A 275 19.23 8.59 16.12
C GLN A 275 18.50 7.46 15.36
N ALA A 276 17.64 7.77 14.38
CA ALA A 276 16.78 6.73 13.79
C ALA A 276 17.57 5.69 12.97
N LEU A 277 18.62 6.12 12.26
CA LEU A 277 19.48 5.22 11.49
C LEU A 277 20.44 4.45 12.41
N GLU A 278 20.96 5.10 13.46
CA GLU A 278 21.74 4.46 14.52
C GLU A 278 20.95 3.32 15.17
N ALA A 279 19.71 3.61 15.60
CA ALA A 279 18.82 2.64 16.23
C ALA A 279 18.43 1.49 15.28
N LEU A 280 18.26 1.78 13.98
CA LEU A 280 18.04 0.74 12.97
C LEU A 280 19.27 -0.16 12.85
N ALA A 281 20.48 0.42 12.70
CA ALA A 281 21.72 -0.33 12.60
C ALA A 281 21.96 -1.21 13.84
N ALA A 282 21.80 -0.66 15.04
CA ALA A 282 21.94 -1.39 16.29
C ALA A 282 20.96 -2.58 16.39
N GLN A 283 19.70 -2.39 16.00
CA GLN A 283 18.73 -3.50 15.96
C GLN A 283 19.14 -4.58 14.98
N LEU A 284 19.58 -4.21 13.77
CA LEU A 284 20.00 -5.15 12.73
C LEU A 284 21.23 -5.97 13.15
N GLU A 285 22.18 -5.37 13.87
CA GLU A 285 23.38 -6.05 14.38
C GLU A 285 23.08 -7.06 15.50
N LEU A 286 22.03 -6.80 16.27
CA LEU A 286 21.58 -7.69 17.33
C LEU A 286 20.66 -8.81 16.84
N LEU A 287 20.27 -8.81 15.56
CA LEU A 287 19.45 -9.89 15.01
C LEU A 287 20.26 -11.18 14.95
N GLY A 288 19.73 -12.21 15.59
CA GLY A 288 20.15 -13.58 15.40
C GLY A 288 19.52 -14.21 14.14
N GLU A 289 19.50 -15.54 14.14
CA GLU A 289 18.66 -16.29 13.21
C GLU A 289 17.19 -15.93 13.41
N PRO A 290 16.34 -16.02 12.37
CA PRO A 290 14.92 -15.79 12.52
C PRO A 290 14.31 -16.75 13.55
N ASP A 291 13.56 -16.23 14.51
CA ASP A 291 12.71 -17.07 15.35
C ASP A 291 11.59 -17.65 14.47
N ASP A 292 11.59 -18.95 14.18
CA ASP A 292 10.62 -19.61 13.29
C ASP A 292 10.64 -19.05 11.84
N PRO A 293 11.69 -19.41 11.05
CA PRO A 293 11.78 -19.00 9.65
C PRO A 293 10.69 -19.69 8.82
N GLU A 294 10.15 -18.95 7.84
CA GLU A 294 9.25 -19.54 6.86
C GLU A 294 9.97 -20.66 6.10
N PRO A 295 9.33 -21.81 5.86
CA PRO A 295 9.94 -22.90 5.11
C PRO A 295 10.44 -22.40 3.76
N ALA A 296 11.69 -22.71 3.42
CA ALA A 296 12.23 -22.37 2.11
C ALA A 296 11.49 -23.16 1.02
N HIS A 297 11.08 -22.49 -0.05
CA HIS A 297 10.32 -23.10 -1.14
C HIS A 297 11.18 -23.44 -2.35
N THR A 298 12.20 -22.62 -2.65
CA THR A 298 12.98 -22.73 -3.89
C THR A 298 14.46 -23.00 -3.66
N LYS A 299 15.02 -22.46 -2.57
CA LYS A 299 16.44 -22.62 -2.19
C LYS A 299 16.57 -23.55 -0.99
N SER A 300 17.79 -24.02 -0.71
CA SER A 300 18.06 -24.65 0.58
C SER A 300 18.02 -23.60 1.70
N GLU A 301 17.58 -24.02 2.89
CA GLU A 301 17.50 -23.14 4.05
C GLU A 301 18.87 -22.51 4.39
N ASP A 302 19.95 -23.28 4.30
CA ASP A 302 21.32 -22.80 4.54
C ASP A 302 21.78 -21.73 3.53
N GLU A 303 21.39 -21.86 2.26
CA GLU A 303 21.69 -20.85 1.25
C GLU A 303 20.93 -19.57 1.51
N LEU A 304 19.64 -19.70 1.81
CA LEU A 304 18.75 -18.57 2.06
C LEU A 304 19.11 -17.82 3.35
N ALA A 305 19.46 -18.55 4.41
CA ALA A 305 19.96 -17.96 5.65
C ALA A 305 21.26 -17.17 5.43
N ARG A 306 22.20 -17.69 4.63
CA ARG A 306 23.42 -16.96 4.25
C ARG A 306 23.11 -15.68 3.48
N GLN A 307 22.27 -15.75 2.45
CA GLN A 307 21.91 -14.59 1.64
C GLN A 307 21.19 -13.53 2.47
N THR A 308 20.26 -13.97 3.33
CA THR A 308 19.56 -13.07 4.25
C THR A 308 20.53 -12.41 5.22
N ARG A 309 21.44 -13.17 5.85
CA ARG A 309 22.46 -12.60 6.75
C ARG A 309 23.38 -11.60 6.05
N SER A 310 23.85 -11.94 4.84
CA SER A 310 24.66 -11.06 4.00
C SER A 310 23.92 -9.75 3.68
N PHE A 311 22.65 -9.84 3.28
CA PHE A 311 21.78 -8.67 3.07
C PHE A 311 21.70 -7.79 4.33
N MET A 312 21.46 -8.39 5.50
CA MET A 312 21.33 -7.63 6.76
C MET A 312 22.64 -6.93 7.13
N THR A 313 23.80 -7.56 6.93
CA THR A 313 25.12 -6.92 7.12
C THR A 313 25.29 -5.72 6.20
N LYS A 314 24.98 -5.85 4.90
CA LYS A 314 25.04 -4.74 3.95
C LYS A 314 24.07 -3.61 4.32
N LEU A 315 22.89 -3.96 4.83
CA LEU A 315 21.91 -2.97 5.29
C LEU A 315 22.42 -2.16 6.50
N VAL A 316 23.15 -2.78 7.42
CA VAL A 316 23.85 -2.08 8.52
C VAL A 316 24.86 -1.08 7.95
N GLU A 317 25.67 -1.50 6.97
CA GLU A 317 26.64 -0.62 6.30
C GLU A 317 25.94 0.58 5.64
N VAL A 318 24.83 0.36 4.93
CA VAL A 318 24.02 1.44 4.34
C VAL A 318 23.48 2.38 5.41
N ALA A 319 22.92 1.86 6.49
CA ALA A 319 22.35 2.67 7.57
C ALA A 319 23.43 3.57 8.21
N ARG A 320 24.58 3.00 8.58
CA ARG A 320 25.74 3.73 9.13
C ARG A 320 26.32 4.74 8.14
N HIS A 321 26.42 4.37 6.87
CA HIS A 321 26.89 5.28 5.84
C HIS A 321 26.01 6.51 5.73
N LEU A 322 24.69 6.32 5.70
CA LEU A 322 23.73 7.42 5.58
C LEU A 322 23.65 8.26 6.85
N GLU A 323 23.81 7.65 8.02
CA GLU A 323 23.91 8.32 9.31
C GLU A 323 25.12 9.28 9.36
N SER A 324 26.27 8.83 8.85
CA SER A 324 27.49 9.63 8.84
C SER A 324 27.46 10.79 7.82
N ARG A 325 26.41 10.89 6.99
CA ARG A 325 26.26 11.98 6.01
C ARG A 325 25.51 13.17 6.61
N PRO A 326 25.82 14.40 6.16
CA PRO A 326 25.00 15.55 6.48
C PRO A 326 23.53 15.29 6.18
N ARG A 327 22.67 15.63 7.14
CA ARG A 327 21.23 15.49 7.00
C ARG A 327 20.72 16.52 5.99
N PRO A 328 19.86 16.13 5.04
CA PRO A 328 19.26 17.07 4.11
C PRO A 328 18.18 17.86 4.83
N ASP A 329 17.97 19.11 4.42
CA ASP A 329 16.89 19.93 4.93
C ASP A 329 15.54 19.29 4.65
N ALA A 330 14.68 19.25 5.67
CA ALA A 330 13.31 18.84 5.50
C ALA A 330 12.56 19.97 4.77
N PRO A 331 11.84 19.68 3.67
CA PRO A 331 10.93 20.67 3.12
C PRO A 331 9.90 21.08 4.19
N PRO A 332 9.43 22.34 4.15
CA PRO A 332 8.46 22.83 5.12
C PRO A 332 7.22 21.96 5.11
N ARG A 333 6.73 21.62 6.30
CA ARG A 333 5.48 20.85 6.44
C ARG A 333 4.30 21.78 6.18
N GLU A 334 3.50 21.44 5.18
CA GLU A 334 2.24 22.12 4.93
C GLU A 334 1.25 21.76 6.03
N THR A 335 0.83 22.74 6.83
CA THR A 335 -0.05 22.55 8.00
C THR A 335 -1.53 22.51 7.62
N LYS A 336 -1.89 23.05 6.46
CA LYS A 336 -3.25 23.07 5.94
C LYS A 336 -3.24 22.84 4.43
N ARG A 337 -3.90 21.77 3.99
CA ARG A 337 -3.96 21.38 2.57
C ARG A 337 -5.22 21.92 1.91
N ASP A 338 -5.08 22.39 0.67
CA ASP A 338 -6.22 22.68 -0.19
C ASP A 338 -6.66 21.39 -0.91
N TYR A 339 -7.55 20.65 -0.26
CA TYR A 339 -8.10 19.41 -0.81
C TYR A 339 -8.93 19.60 -2.09
N LEU A 340 -9.43 20.80 -2.39
CA LEU A 340 -10.15 21.07 -3.64
C LEU A 340 -9.19 21.25 -4.81
N ALA A 341 -8.04 21.89 -4.58
CA ALA A 341 -6.96 21.99 -5.55
C ALA A 341 -6.26 20.65 -5.77
N LEU A 342 -5.97 19.91 -4.69
CA LEU A 342 -5.37 18.58 -4.76
C LEU A 342 -6.23 17.58 -5.53
N TRP A 343 -7.56 17.68 -5.42
CA TRP A 343 -8.47 16.84 -6.19
C TRP A 343 -8.39 17.11 -7.71
N GLU A 344 -8.19 18.36 -8.12
CA GLU A 344 -7.99 18.67 -9.55
C GLU A 344 -6.68 18.10 -10.07
N GLN A 345 -5.60 18.24 -9.29
CA GLN A 345 -4.30 17.67 -9.63
C GLN A 345 -4.38 16.14 -9.75
N GLU A 346 -5.09 15.50 -8.80
CA GLU A 346 -5.37 14.07 -8.80
C GLU A 346 -6.09 13.62 -10.08
N ARG A 347 -7.17 14.33 -10.44
CA ARG A 347 -7.93 14.06 -11.66
C ARG A 347 -7.07 14.19 -12.92
N LEU A 348 -6.30 15.27 -13.03
CA LEU A 348 -5.44 15.50 -14.18
C LEU A 348 -4.42 14.37 -14.34
N ARG A 349 -3.78 13.96 -13.24
CA ARG A 349 -2.83 12.84 -13.25
C ARG A 349 -3.48 11.53 -13.70
N GLN A 350 -4.67 11.22 -13.20
CA GLN A 350 -5.40 10.02 -13.61
C GLN A 350 -5.79 10.06 -15.09
N GLU A 351 -6.20 11.21 -15.59
CA GLU A 351 -6.51 11.39 -17.01
C GLU A 351 -5.26 11.21 -17.89
N GLU A 352 -4.11 11.75 -17.48
CA GLU A 352 -2.82 11.58 -18.15
C GLU A 352 -2.37 10.12 -18.15
N ALA A 353 -2.38 9.46 -16.98
CA ALA A 353 -2.03 8.05 -16.85
C ALA A 353 -2.93 7.17 -17.73
N LYS A 354 -4.24 7.45 -17.77
CA LYS A 354 -5.19 6.76 -18.64
C LYS A 354 -4.90 6.99 -20.12
N ARG A 355 -4.52 8.20 -20.52
CA ARG A 355 -4.12 8.51 -21.91
C ARG A 355 -2.84 7.78 -22.28
N ALA A 356 -1.82 7.81 -21.43
CA ALA A 356 -0.56 7.11 -21.63
C ALA A 356 -0.76 5.60 -21.80
N ARG A 357 -1.59 4.98 -20.94
CA ARG A 357 -1.96 3.57 -21.05
C ARG A 357 -2.66 3.23 -22.37
N LYS A 358 -3.62 4.05 -22.79
CA LYS A 358 -4.31 3.86 -24.08
C LYS A 358 -3.34 3.94 -25.25
N LEU A 359 -2.38 4.86 -25.20
CA LEU A 359 -1.36 5.00 -26.23
C LEU A 359 -0.43 3.78 -26.26
N ALA A 360 0.08 3.34 -25.11
CA ALA A 360 0.92 2.15 -25.00
C ALA A 360 0.20 0.88 -25.52
N ALA A 361 -1.06 0.69 -25.15
CA ALA A 361 -1.87 -0.43 -25.64
C ALA A 361 -2.10 -0.37 -27.15
N LYS A 362 -2.20 0.82 -27.74
CA LYS A 362 -2.31 0.99 -29.18
C LYS A 362 -1.00 0.61 -29.88
N ILE A 363 0.14 1.10 -29.39
CA ILE A 363 1.47 0.80 -29.93
C ILE A 363 1.71 -0.71 -29.91
N SER A 364 1.50 -1.37 -28.77
CA SER A 364 1.67 -2.82 -28.64
C SER A 364 0.81 -3.62 -29.63
N ARG A 365 -0.47 -3.22 -29.83
CA ARG A 365 -1.34 -3.86 -30.83
C ARG A 365 -0.87 -3.64 -32.27
N ASP A 366 -0.34 -2.47 -32.57
CA ASP A 366 0.17 -2.15 -33.90
C ASP A 366 1.47 -2.94 -34.19
N GLU A 367 2.35 -3.09 -33.20
CA GLU A 367 3.54 -3.96 -33.26
C GLU A 367 3.18 -5.44 -33.45
N GLU A 368 2.21 -5.97 -32.70
CA GLU A 368 1.72 -7.34 -32.87
C GLU A 368 1.16 -7.57 -34.27
N ARG A 369 0.38 -6.60 -34.79
CA ARG A 369 -0.14 -6.65 -36.16
C ARG A 369 0.95 -6.61 -37.20
N GLN A 370 2.00 -5.82 -36.99
CA GLN A 370 3.14 -5.75 -37.89
C GLN A 370 3.90 -7.07 -37.91
N ARG A 371 4.24 -7.64 -36.73
CA ARG A 371 4.88 -8.96 -36.63
C ARG A 371 4.06 -10.06 -37.30
N ALA A 372 2.74 -10.04 -37.11
CA ALA A 372 1.85 -11.01 -37.76
C ALA A 372 1.79 -10.85 -39.29
N ARG A 373 1.94 -9.62 -39.82
CA ARG A 373 2.04 -9.37 -41.26
C ARG A 373 3.38 -9.85 -41.83
N GLU A 374 4.48 -9.52 -41.16
CA GLU A 374 5.83 -9.96 -41.55
C GLU A 374 5.94 -11.49 -41.55
N ALA A 375 5.42 -12.16 -40.52
CA ALA A 375 5.37 -13.62 -40.46
C ALA A 375 4.56 -14.25 -41.62
N LYS A 376 3.43 -13.62 -42.00
CA LYS A 376 2.64 -14.06 -43.15
C LYS A 376 3.34 -13.84 -44.49
N GLU A 377 4.10 -12.76 -44.65
CA GLU A 377 4.88 -12.52 -45.87
C GLU A 377 6.07 -13.48 -46.00
N LEU A 378 6.77 -13.77 -44.90
CA LEU A 378 7.82 -14.80 -44.85
C LEU A 378 7.27 -16.18 -45.22
N ALA A 379 6.12 -16.56 -44.69
CA ALA A 379 5.46 -17.82 -45.03
C ALA A 379 5.04 -17.90 -46.51
N LYS A 380 4.71 -16.77 -47.14
CA LYS A 380 4.38 -16.71 -48.58
C LYS A 380 5.59 -16.70 -49.52
N ARG A 381 6.78 -16.35 -49.03
CA ARG A 381 8.03 -16.33 -49.83
C ARG A 381 8.81 -17.64 -49.73
N GLY A 382 8.51 -18.47 -48.73
CA GLY A 382 9.10 -19.81 -48.54
C GLY A 382 8.28 -20.97 -49.11
N ALA A 383 7.16 -20.68 -49.77
CA ALA A 383 6.31 -21.61 -50.51
C ALA A 383 6.29 -21.18 -51.99
#